data_AF-A0A520BFZ8-F1
#
_entry.id   AF-A0A520BFZ8-F1
#
_cell.length_a   1.000
_cell.length_b   1.000
_cell.length_c   1.000
_cell.angle_alpha   90.00
_cell.angle_beta   90.00
_cell.angle_gamma   90.00
#
_symmetry.space_group_name_H-M   'P 1'
#
loop_
_entity.id
_entity.type
_entity.pdbx_description
1 polymer ?
#
loop_
_entity_poly.entity_id
_entity_poly.type
_entity_poly.pdbx_seq_one_letter_code
_entity_poly.pdbx_strand_id
1 'polypeptide(L)'
;LEKNTTYTLNFGKSVADINESNVVKNLSYVFSTGNEIDSLSISGKVKGSLNDEFEKDVTVFILPLARDTLFGKKRPAIYTLTDSSGNYKLNNLRAGQYKIYALKEGSGGGDKIYQQISDEVGFLKDPITIDKNLENIDLQVFKELASEFRVVDRKLANDGVITIVFNQQVKNPKLTVTDPPKVDVGKYVHFNKTNDTAKVWLTDLSFDSVKVAIQADGKLLQTLNFNRGKKDNYVRDITISDNATGGKLNPFQNYTLTFPFPITAVDASKITLLEDSVKRTTFELVKDTTDFLKYYLKYPWKQKRNYDIKFGAGAFTAIFNAKNKEINKNFKLETTDSYTTLVYNVTVPDSSKNYIVQFLTEKKDLVKSFPIKGNTKLRFANYPAGKYMIRVIYDENRNGIWDTGNVKEGLQPEKVWYLKALLDLKPNWEREDPLAIPPAPKE
;
A
#
# COMPACT_ATOMS: atom_id res chain seq x y z
N LEU A 1 40.13 4.16 23.09
CA LEU A 1 39.37 5.39 22.79
C LEU A 1 40.31 6.33 22.01
N GLU A 2 39.84 6.95 20.94
CA GLU A 2 40.56 7.97 20.18
C GLU A 2 40.87 9.18 21.10
N LYS A 3 42.02 9.83 20.90
CA LYS A 3 42.44 10.99 21.71
C LYS A 3 41.58 12.22 21.37
N ASN A 4 41.33 13.11 22.34
CA ASN A 4 40.56 14.36 22.16
C ASN A 4 39.20 14.13 21.47
N THR A 5 38.44 13.16 21.96
CA THR A 5 37.17 12.73 21.35
C THR A 5 36.09 12.61 22.42
N THR A 6 34.93 13.20 22.14
CA THR A 6 33.73 13.02 22.97
C THR A 6 33.06 11.69 22.64
N TYR A 7 32.81 10.91 23.68
CA TYR A 7 32.10 9.65 23.63
C TYR A 7 30.75 9.81 24.31
N THR A 8 29.68 9.39 23.63
CA THR A 8 28.34 9.32 24.20
C THR A 8 27.93 7.85 24.28
N LEU A 9 27.71 7.35 25.50
CA LEU A 9 27.09 6.06 25.75
C LEU A 9 25.59 6.26 25.82
N ASN A 10 24.85 5.77 24.82
CA ASN A 10 23.39 5.83 24.80
C ASN A 10 22.82 4.49 25.29
N PHE A 11 21.99 4.54 26.32
CA PHE A 11 21.39 3.37 26.97
C PHE A 11 20.07 2.92 26.31
N GLY A 12 19.62 3.61 25.25
CA GLY A 12 18.48 3.22 24.44
C GLY A 12 17.20 3.01 25.25
N LYS A 13 16.81 1.74 25.41
CA LYS A 13 15.63 1.29 26.18
C LYS A 13 16.01 0.40 27.37
N SER A 14 17.29 0.38 27.76
CA SER A 14 17.84 -0.58 28.72
C SER A 14 17.70 -0.17 30.18
N VAL A 15 17.24 1.05 30.46
CA VAL A 15 17.01 1.56 31.82
C VAL A 15 15.53 1.83 31.99
N ALA A 16 14.93 1.23 33.01
CA ALA A 16 13.53 1.42 33.37
C ALA A 16 13.39 1.72 34.86
N ASP A 17 12.35 2.46 35.20
CA ASP A 17 11.97 2.68 36.60
C ASP A 17 11.60 1.35 37.28
N ILE A 18 11.96 1.22 38.56
CA ILE A 18 11.80 -0.01 39.34
C ILE A 18 10.33 -0.25 39.73
N ASN A 19 9.52 0.80 39.91
CA ASN A 19 8.14 0.69 40.38
C ASN A 19 7.16 0.45 39.22
N GLU A 20 7.30 1.20 38.13
CA GLU A 20 6.33 1.20 37.03
C GLU A 20 6.86 0.53 35.75
N SER A 21 8.13 0.08 35.74
CA SER A 21 8.80 -0.47 34.55
C SER A 21 8.78 0.46 33.32
N ASN A 22 8.62 1.76 33.56
CA ASN A 22 8.65 2.77 32.51
C ASN A 22 10.09 2.96 32.02
N VAL A 23 10.31 2.69 30.73
CA VAL A 23 11.63 2.84 30.10
C VAL A 23 12.00 4.33 29.96
N VAL A 24 13.18 4.70 30.47
CA VAL A 24 13.74 6.04 30.30
C VAL A 24 14.36 6.14 28.91
N LYS A 25 13.76 6.96 28.05
CA LYS A 25 14.23 7.17 26.68
C LYS A 25 15.41 8.14 26.63
N ASN A 26 16.33 7.92 25.69
CA ASN A 26 17.46 8.81 25.38
C ASN A 26 18.38 9.11 26.58
N LEU A 27 18.42 8.22 27.57
CA LEU A 27 19.42 8.31 28.64
C LEU A 27 20.81 8.13 28.02
N SER A 28 21.68 9.10 28.27
CA SER A 28 23.04 9.07 27.76
C SER A 28 24.05 9.52 28.80
N TYR A 29 25.24 8.92 28.76
CA TYR A 29 26.40 9.31 29.56
C TYR A 29 27.51 9.78 28.62
N VAL A 30 28.05 10.97 28.88
CA VAL A 30 28.94 11.66 27.95
C VAL A 30 30.26 11.93 28.66
N PHE A 31 31.36 11.60 28.01
CA PHE A 31 32.71 11.84 28.52
C PHE A 31 33.67 12.14 27.39
N SER A 32 34.78 12.83 27.67
CA SER A 32 35.80 13.17 26.67
C SER A 32 37.15 12.57 27.04
N THR A 33 37.92 12.18 26.03
CA THR A 33 39.34 11.83 26.15
C THR A 33 40.27 13.04 25.97
N GLY A 34 39.71 14.24 25.84
CA GLY A 34 40.43 15.53 25.83
C GLY A 34 39.95 16.44 26.96
N ASN A 35 40.36 17.71 26.90
CA ASN A 35 40.07 18.70 27.94
C ASN A 35 38.64 19.27 27.89
N GLU A 36 37.92 19.03 26.80
CA GLU A 36 36.59 19.59 26.55
C GLU A 36 35.65 18.53 26.02
N ILE A 37 34.36 18.70 26.32
CA ILE A 37 33.26 17.92 25.74
C ILE A 37 32.71 18.74 24.58
N ASP A 38 32.58 18.10 23.41
CA ASP A 38 31.93 18.69 22.25
C ASP A 38 30.50 19.13 22.62
N SER A 39 30.04 20.29 22.15
CA SER A 39 28.81 20.93 22.66
C SER A 39 27.75 21.20 21.59
N LEU A 40 28.05 20.97 20.31
CA LEU A 40 27.11 21.27 19.23
C LEU A 40 25.94 20.27 19.23
N SER A 41 24.84 20.65 18.61
CA SER A 41 23.62 19.85 18.56
C SER A 41 22.90 19.96 17.23
N ILE A 42 22.09 18.94 16.92
CA ILE A 42 21.14 18.93 15.80
C ILE A 42 19.77 18.57 16.36
N SER A 43 18.73 19.31 15.97
CA SER A 43 17.33 18.99 16.31
C SER A 43 16.41 19.12 15.10
N GLY A 44 15.30 18.39 15.15
CA GLY A 44 14.26 18.41 14.13
C GLY A 44 13.17 17.40 14.42
N LYS A 45 12.36 17.09 13.41
CA LYS A 45 11.26 16.13 13.50
C LYS A 45 11.36 15.05 12.43
N VAL A 46 10.82 13.87 12.73
CA VAL A 46 10.65 12.79 11.75
C VAL A 46 9.18 12.54 11.50
N LYS A 47 8.81 12.43 10.23
CA LYS A 47 7.47 12.04 9.79
C LYS A 47 7.50 10.98 8.69
N GLY A 48 6.40 10.29 8.44
CA GLY A 48 6.26 9.42 7.29
C GLY A 48 6.05 10.23 6.00
N SER A 49 6.78 9.86 4.95
CA SER A 49 6.73 10.54 3.64
C SER A 49 5.36 10.51 2.98
N LEU A 50 4.61 9.41 3.11
CA LEU A 50 3.33 9.22 2.44
C LEU A 50 2.11 9.56 3.31
N ASN A 51 2.18 9.29 4.62
CA ASN A 51 1.08 9.49 5.56
C ASN A 51 1.09 10.88 6.23
N ASP A 52 2.20 11.61 6.16
CA ASP A 52 2.43 12.91 6.82
C ASP A 52 2.22 12.88 8.35
N GLU A 53 2.45 11.72 8.98
CA GLU A 53 2.33 11.54 10.43
C GLU A 53 3.70 11.58 11.11
N PHE A 54 3.78 12.19 12.30
CA PHE A 54 5.01 12.17 13.10
C PHE A 54 5.30 10.76 13.61
N GLU A 55 6.56 10.35 13.51
CA GLU A 55 6.97 8.98 13.76
C GLU A 55 7.71 8.87 15.10
N LYS A 56 7.19 8.02 15.98
CA LYS A 56 7.74 7.75 17.32
C LYS A 56 8.78 6.63 17.26
N ASP A 57 9.77 6.67 18.15
CA ASP A 57 10.77 5.62 18.32
C ASP A 57 11.62 5.33 17.06
N VAL A 58 11.75 6.33 16.18
CA VAL A 58 12.65 6.28 15.02
C VAL A 58 14.08 6.60 15.48
N THR A 59 15.04 5.78 15.06
CA THR A 59 16.46 6.03 15.34
C THR A 59 16.98 7.09 14.38
N VAL A 60 17.32 8.27 14.90
CA VAL A 60 18.00 9.33 14.13
C VAL A 60 19.48 9.30 14.47
N PHE A 61 20.33 9.24 13.45
CA PHE A 61 21.77 9.14 13.62
C PHE A 61 22.55 9.89 12.55
N ILE A 62 23.80 10.20 12.86
CA ILE A 62 24.73 10.83 11.92
C ILE A 62 25.96 9.95 11.68
N LEU A 63 26.47 10.00 10.46
CA LEU A 63 27.71 9.33 10.06
C LEU A 63 28.68 10.37 9.47
N PRO A 64 29.95 10.40 9.90
CA PRO A 64 30.95 11.28 9.28
C PRO A 64 31.04 11.00 7.77
N LEU A 65 31.07 12.04 6.94
CA LEU A 65 30.99 11.91 5.48
C LEU A 65 32.06 10.96 4.90
N ALA A 66 33.29 11.02 5.41
CA ALA A 66 34.40 10.16 4.96
C ALA A 66 34.31 8.69 5.41
N ARG A 67 33.39 8.36 6.33
CA ARG A 67 33.24 7.03 6.94
C ARG A 67 31.76 6.63 7.00
N ASP A 68 31.00 6.94 5.94
CA ASP A 68 29.60 6.54 5.83
C ASP A 68 29.49 5.01 5.70
N THR A 69 28.94 4.39 6.74
CA THR A 69 28.76 2.93 6.84
C THR A 69 27.29 2.52 6.79
N LEU A 70 26.38 3.31 6.22
CA LEU A 70 24.94 3.00 6.22
C LEU A 70 24.64 1.57 5.72
N PHE A 71 25.26 1.16 4.62
CA PHE A 71 25.09 -0.16 4.01
C PHE A 71 25.99 -1.26 4.63
N GLY A 72 26.74 -0.91 5.69
CA GLY A 72 27.59 -1.84 6.42
C GLY A 72 26.87 -2.44 7.63
N LYS A 73 27.56 -3.35 8.35
CA LYS A 73 27.05 -3.95 9.59
C LYS A 73 27.43 -3.16 10.86
N LYS A 74 27.97 -1.96 10.69
CA LYS A 74 28.48 -1.16 11.80
C LYS A 74 27.37 -0.28 12.35
N ARG A 75 27.11 -0.40 13.65
CA ARG A 75 26.11 0.43 14.34
C ARG A 75 26.55 1.90 14.38
N PRO A 76 25.63 2.86 14.23
CA PRO A 76 25.96 4.27 14.39
C PRO A 76 26.37 4.55 15.84
N ALA A 77 27.45 5.31 16.01
CA ALA A 77 27.95 5.69 17.33
C ALA A 77 27.16 6.87 17.93
N ILE A 78 26.64 7.76 17.08
CA ILE A 78 25.92 8.97 17.49
C ILE A 78 24.48 8.83 17.00
N TYR A 79 23.56 8.57 17.93
CA TYR A 79 22.14 8.39 17.63
C TYR A 79 21.25 8.83 18.80
N THR A 80 19.99 9.09 18.49
CA THR A 80 18.89 9.33 19.44
C THR A 80 17.61 8.68 18.91
N LEU A 81 16.57 8.59 19.74
CA LEU A 81 15.22 8.18 19.33
C LEU A 81 14.28 9.38 19.30
N THR A 82 13.31 9.36 18.38
CA THR A 82 12.22 10.32 18.37
C THR A 82 11.23 10.09 19.50
N ASP A 83 10.66 11.18 20.03
CA ASP A 83 9.56 11.13 21.00
C ASP A 83 8.19 10.83 20.33
N SER A 84 7.11 10.86 21.10
CA SER A 84 5.75 10.61 20.57
C SER A 84 5.23 11.66 19.60
N SER A 85 5.88 12.82 19.55
CA SER A 85 5.57 13.92 18.62
C SER A 85 6.56 13.97 17.45
N GLY A 86 7.42 12.95 17.31
CA GLY A 86 8.42 12.83 16.26
C GLY A 86 9.67 13.70 16.48
N ASN A 87 9.81 14.41 17.61
CA ASN A 87 10.96 15.28 17.83
C ASN A 87 12.20 14.46 18.17
N TYR A 88 13.36 14.90 17.69
CA TYR A 88 14.66 14.35 18.07
C TYR A 88 15.67 15.45 18.39
N LYS A 89 16.67 15.12 19.20
CA LYS A 89 17.82 15.98 19.45
C LYS A 89 19.09 15.15 19.65
N LEU A 90 20.09 15.39 18.80
CA LEU A 90 21.45 14.89 18.96
C LEU A 90 22.27 15.96 19.67
N ASN A 91 22.94 15.58 20.76
CA ASN A 91 23.77 16.48 21.57
C ASN A 91 25.24 16.05 21.53
N ASN A 92 26.11 16.97 21.98
CA ASN A 92 27.53 16.75 22.17
C ASN A 92 28.27 16.38 20.88
N LEU A 93 27.96 17.11 19.82
CA LEU A 93 28.45 16.86 18.47
C LEU A 93 29.71 17.67 18.21
N ARG A 94 30.69 17.00 17.59
CA ARG A 94 31.91 17.63 17.11
C ARG A 94 31.64 18.36 15.80
N ALA A 95 32.34 19.47 15.58
CA ALA A 95 32.28 20.18 14.31
C ALA A 95 32.82 19.31 13.15
N GLY A 96 32.15 19.35 11.99
CA GLY A 96 32.53 18.56 10.83
C GLY A 96 31.40 18.35 9.83
N GLN A 97 31.66 17.52 8.80
CA GLN A 97 30.67 17.16 7.79
C GLN A 97 30.11 15.76 8.04
N TYR A 98 28.78 15.67 8.01
CA TYR A 98 28.05 14.46 8.33
C TYR A 98 26.95 14.21 7.31
N LYS A 99 26.55 12.95 7.17
CA LYS A 99 25.22 12.61 6.68
C LYS A 99 24.31 12.28 7.85
N ILE A 100 23.05 12.64 7.74
CA ILE A 100 22.02 12.36 8.72
C ILE A 100 20.99 11.40 8.15
N TYR A 101 20.59 10.43 8.97
CA TYR A 101 19.63 9.40 8.62
C TYR A 101 18.59 9.23 9.73
N ALA A 102 17.37 8.86 9.35
CA ALA A 102 16.33 8.35 10.22
C ALA A 102 16.04 6.90 9.82
N LEU A 103 15.95 6.01 10.80
CA LEU A 103 15.73 4.57 10.59
C LEU A 103 14.60 4.08 11.48
N LYS A 104 13.52 3.65 10.85
CA LYS A 104 12.36 3.04 11.49
C LYS A 104 12.39 1.55 11.18
N GLU A 105 12.88 0.78 12.16
CA GLU A 105 13.06 -0.66 12.07
C GLU A 105 11.73 -1.39 12.28
N GLY A 106 11.54 -2.51 11.57
CA GLY A 106 10.35 -3.36 11.73
C GLY A 106 10.30 -4.11 13.07
N SER A 107 9.19 -4.81 13.32
CA SER A 107 9.01 -5.66 14.50
C SER A 107 10.13 -6.71 14.63
N GLY A 108 10.83 -6.73 15.76
CA GLY A 108 11.98 -7.62 16.00
C GLY A 108 13.35 -7.01 15.66
N GLY A 109 13.39 -5.76 15.16
CA GLY A 109 14.62 -4.97 14.97
C GLY A 109 15.16 -4.35 16.27
N GLY A 110 16.10 -3.42 16.13
CA GLY A 110 16.74 -2.68 17.21
C GLY A 110 18.28 -2.74 17.19
N ASP A 111 18.87 -3.31 16.13
CA ASP A 111 20.31 -3.35 15.95
C ASP A 111 20.86 -2.06 15.32
N LYS A 112 19.96 -1.18 14.84
CA LYS A 112 20.26 0.13 14.22
C LYS A 112 21.04 -0.01 12.92
N ILE A 113 20.95 -1.17 12.27
CA ILE A 113 21.58 -1.46 10.99
C ILE A 113 20.48 -1.43 9.94
N TYR A 114 20.67 -0.60 8.90
CA TYR A 114 19.66 -0.45 7.87
C TYR A 114 19.46 -1.75 7.07
N GLN A 115 18.24 -2.27 7.06
CA GLN A 115 17.81 -3.41 6.26
C GLN A 115 16.72 -2.97 5.27
N GLN A 116 17.12 -2.76 4.00
CA GLN A 116 16.25 -2.24 2.94
C GLN A 116 14.90 -2.98 2.82
N ILE A 117 14.91 -4.31 3.01
CA ILE A 117 13.71 -5.15 2.86
C ILE A 117 12.72 -4.95 4.01
N SER A 118 13.14 -4.72 5.25
CA SER A 118 12.26 -4.63 6.43
C SER A 118 12.02 -3.21 6.92
N ASP A 119 13.00 -2.32 6.77
CA ASP A 119 12.99 -1.02 7.44
C ASP A 119 12.52 0.12 6.53
N GLU A 120 12.04 1.19 7.15
CA GLU A 120 11.89 2.49 6.51
C GLU A 120 13.09 3.38 6.86
N VAL A 121 13.51 4.19 5.90
CA VAL A 121 14.69 5.05 6.02
C VAL A 121 14.35 6.47 5.57
N GLY A 122 15.00 7.45 6.16
CA GLY A 122 14.95 8.85 5.76
C GLY A 122 16.35 9.44 5.76
N PHE A 123 16.62 10.41 4.89
CA PHE A 123 17.94 11.04 4.78
C PHE A 123 17.80 12.45 4.19
N LEU A 124 18.81 13.29 4.40
CA LEU A 124 18.97 14.51 3.60
C LEU A 124 19.87 14.23 2.41
N LYS A 125 19.51 14.76 1.24
CA LYS A 125 20.26 14.55 0.00
C LYS A 125 21.69 15.07 0.11
N ASP A 126 21.83 16.29 0.61
CA ASP A 126 23.12 16.94 0.79
C ASP A 126 23.68 16.69 2.21
N PRO A 127 25.01 16.50 2.35
CA PRO A 127 25.64 16.43 3.66
C PRO A 127 25.42 17.71 4.49
N ILE A 128 25.31 17.56 5.79
CA ILE A 128 25.21 18.68 6.74
C ILE A 128 26.60 19.06 7.26
N THR A 129 26.84 20.37 7.37
CA THR A 129 28.03 20.91 8.04
C THR A 129 27.63 21.37 9.43
N ILE A 130 28.26 20.79 10.46
CA ILE A 130 28.07 21.17 11.85
C ILE A 130 29.22 22.08 12.24
N ASP A 131 28.94 23.38 12.36
CA ASP A 131 29.84 24.42 12.89
C ASP A 131 29.16 25.26 13.99
N LYS A 132 27.85 25.05 14.15
CA LYS A 132 26.97 25.64 15.16
C LYS A 132 25.83 24.66 15.47
N ASN A 133 24.99 25.01 16.45
CA ASN A 133 23.74 24.28 16.68
C ASN A 133 22.82 24.40 15.46
N LEU A 134 22.32 23.26 14.98
CA LEU A 134 21.37 23.17 13.87
C LEU A 134 19.99 22.81 14.41
N GLU A 135 18.98 23.54 13.97
CA GLU A 135 17.58 23.32 14.36
C GLU A 135 16.70 23.20 13.12
N ASN A 136 15.54 22.56 13.28
CA ASN A 136 14.57 22.32 12.20
C ASN A 136 15.14 21.48 11.04
N ILE A 137 16.00 20.51 11.37
CA ILE A 137 16.52 19.53 10.42
C ILE A 137 15.50 18.38 10.36
N ASP A 138 14.44 18.56 9.57
CA ASP A 138 13.35 17.59 9.47
C ASP A 138 13.69 16.44 8.51
N LEU A 139 13.20 15.24 8.80
CA LEU A 139 13.41 14.03 8.00
C LEU A 139 12.09 13.36 7.67
N GLN A 140 12.05 12.71 6.51
CA GLN A 140 10.92 11.89 6.12
C GLN A 140 11.36 10.45 5.95
N VAL A 141 10.74 9.52 6.69
CA VAL A 141 10.98 8.09 6.50
C VAL A 141 10.08 7.54 5.40
N PHE A 142 10.63 6.63 4.62
CA PHE A 142 9.95 5.97 3.52
C PHE A 142 10.46 4.54 3.36
N LYS A 143 9.64 3.72 2.73
CA LYS A 143 9.99 2.35 2.40
C LYS A 143 10.61 2.29 1.01
N GLU A 144 11.90 1.97 0.90
CA GLU A 144 12.52 1.75 -0.40
C GLU A 144 11.85 0.59 -1.13
N LEU A 145 11.79 0.67 -2.47
CA LEU A 145 11.57 -0.52 -3.28
C LEU A 145 12.74 -1.47 -3.08
N ALA A 146 12.46 -2.77 -3.09
CA ALA A 146 13.52 -3.75 -2.94
C ALA A 146 14.47 -3.67 -4.15
N SER A 147 15.77 -3.48 -3.90
CA SER A 147 16.80 -3.38 -4.95
C SER A 147 16.88 -4.62 -5.85
N GLU A 148 16.43 -5.76 -5.34
CA GLU A 148 16.36 -7.03 -6.07
C GLU A 148 14.94 -7.56 -6.03
N PHE A 149 14.44 -7.97 -7.20
CA PHE A 149 13.20 -8.72 -7.28
C PHE A 149 13.33 -10.05 -6.55
N ARG A 150 12.38 -10.35 -5.67
CA ARG A 150 12.27 -11.63 -4.98
C ARG A 150 10.82 -12.06 -4.89
N VAL A 151 10.61 -13.36 -5.01
CA VAL A 151 9.35 -14.01 -4.68
C VAL A 151 9.36 -14.31 -3.18
N VAL A 152 8.49 -13.63 -2.44
CA VAL A 152 8.37 -13.74 -0.97
C VAL A 152 7.56 -14.97 -0.58
N ASP A 153 6.50 -15.25 -1.34
CA ASP A 153 5.68 -16.44 -1.16
C ASP A 153 5.26 -17.00 -2.51
N ARG A 154 5.15 -18.33 -2.58
CA ARG A 154 4.60 -19.03 -3.73
C ARG A 154 3.93 -20.31 -3.29
N LYS A 155 2.74 -20.57 -3.85
CA LYS A 155 1.96 -21.75 -3.49
C LYS A 155 1.11 -22.22 -4.65
N LEU A 156 1.17 -23.52 -4.95
CA LEU A 156 0.08 -24.21 -5.63
C LEU A 156 -0.91 -24.66 -4.55
N ALA A 157 -2.05 -23.99 -4.44
CA ALA A 157 -3.02 -24.27 -3.39
C ALA A 157 -3.85 -25.53 -3.69
N ASN A 158 -4.52 -26.05 -2.67
CA ASN A 158 -5.37 -27.25 -2.75
C ASN A 158 -6.66 -27.04 -3.57
N ASP A 159 -6.84 -25.89 -4.21
CA ASP A 159 -7.87 -25.62 -5.21
C ASP A 159 -7.32 -25.63 -6.65
N GLY A 160 -6.00 -25.79 -6.81
CA GLY A 160 -5.29 -25.78 -8.08
C GLY A 160 -4.86 -24.40 -8.55
N VAL A 161 -5.02 -23.35 -7.73
CA VAL A 161 -4.59 -21.99 -8.06
C VAL A 161 -3.15 -21.79 -7.62
N ILE A 162 -2.32 -21.24 -8.52
CA ILE A 162 -0.98 -20.79 -8.17
C ILE A 162 -1.07 -19.35 -7.68
N THR A 163 -0.59 -19.10 -6.46
CA THR A 163 -0.40 -17.74 -5.91
C THR A 163 1.09 -17.45 -5.84
N ILE A 164 1.47 -16.25 -6.27
CA ILE A 164 2.86 -15.76 -6.22
C ILE A 164 2.84 -14.34 -5.66
N VAL A 165 3.63 -14.10 -4.61
CA VAL A 165 3.75 -12.80 -3.94
C VAL A 165 5.17 -12.30 -4.12
N PHE A 166 5.30 -11.05 -4.58
CA PHE A 166 6.56 -10.37 -4.83
C PHE A 166 6.90 -9.45 -3.65
N ASN A 167 8.18 -9.13 -3.49
CA ASN A 167 8.64 -8.17 -2.48
C ASN A 167 8.46 -6.70 -2.89
N GLN A 168 8.02 -6.45 -4.12
CA GLN A 168 7.82 -5.12 -4.69
C GLN A 168 6.80 -5.17 -5.83
N GLN A 169 6.27 -4.00 -6.16
CA GLN A 169 5.43 -3.82 -7.35
C GLN A 169 6.26 -4.07 -8.61
N VAL A 170 5.66 -4.75 -9.58
CA VAL A 170 6.32 -5.05 -10.85
C VAL A 170 5.66 -4.26 -11.98
N LYS A 171 6.47 -3.56 -12.77
CA LYS A 171 6.00 -2.81 -13.94
C LYS A 171 5.70 -3.76 -15.10
N ASN A 172 4.51 -3.62 -15.68
CA ASN A 172 4.00 -4.43 -16.80
C ASN A 172 4.29 -5.94 -16.64
N PRO A 173 3.81 -6.56 -15.56
CA PRO A 173 4.19 -7.93 -15.24
C PRO A 173 3.55 -8.93 -16.20
N LYS A 174 4.25 -10.02 -16.50
CA LYS A 174 3.74 -11.13 -17.31
C LYS A 174 4.18 -12.46 -16.72
N LEU A 175 3.25 -13.42 -16.69
CA LEU A 175 3.51 -14.81 -16.31
C LEU A 175 3.31 -15.74 -17.50
N THR A 176 4.30 -16.59 -17.76
CA THR A 176 4.26 -17.60 -18.82
C THR A 176 4.68 -18.94 -18.26
N VAL A 177 3.88 -19.98 -18.49
CA VAL A 177 4.27 -21.36 -18.26
C VAL A 177 5.23 -21.77 -19.37
N THR A 178 6.49 -22.00 -19.02
CA THR A 178 7.53 -22.38 -19.99
C THR A 178 7.67 -23.88 -20.16
N ASP A 179 7.22 -24.65 -19.18
CA ASP A 179 7.38 -26.10 -19.15
C ASP A 179 6.28 -26.75 -18.28
N PRO A 180 5.43 -27.64 -18.82
CA PRO A 180 5.29 -27.95 -20.24
C PRO A 180 4.53 -26.82 -20.97
N PRO A 181 4.95 -26.36 -22.16
CA PRO A 181 4.34 -25.20 -22.84
C PRO A 181 2.84 -25.33 -23.13
N LYS A 182 2.34 -26.57 -23.32
CA LYS A 182 0.90 -26.84 -23.53
C LYS A 182 0.01 -26.34 -22.38
N VAL A 183 0.54 -26.29 -21.16
CA VAL A 183 -0.19 -25.85 -19.96
C VAL A 183 -0.32 -24.32 -19.92
N ASP A 184 0.45 -23.60 -20.74
CA ASP A 184 0.33 -22.15 -20.89
C ASP A 184 -0.96 -21.72 -21.60
N VAL A 185 -1.48 -22.61 -22.46
CA VAL A 185 -2.64 -22.36 -23.32
C VAL A 185 -3.92 -22.33 -22.48
N GLY A 186 -4.71 -21.27 -22.63
CA GLY A 186 -6.00 -21.13 -21.95
C GLY A 186 -5.92 -20.79 -20.46
N LYS A 187 -4.72 -20.57 -19.91
CA LYS A 187 -4.55 -20.13 -18.52
C LYS A 187 -5.18 -18.75 -18.30
N TYR A 188 -5.57 -18.50 -17.05
CA TYR A 188 -5.98 -17.18 -16.58
C TYR A 188 -4.92 -16.63 -15.63
N VAL A 189 -4.59 -15.35 -15.78
CA VAL A 189 -3.65 -14.65 -14.89
C VAL A 189 -4.33 -13.38 -14.39
N HIS A 190 -4.33 -13.17 -13.08
CA HIS A 190 -4.83 -11.95 -12.45
C HIS A 190 -3.75 -11.38 -11.53
N PHE A 191 -3.33 -10.15 -11.79
CA PHE A 191 -2.52 -9.37 -10.88
C PHE A 191 -3.42 -8.47 -10.03
N ASN A 192 -3.06 -8.27 -8.76
CA ASN A 192 -3.74 -7.28 -7.93
C ASN A 192 -3.40 -5.85 -8.41
N LYS A 193 -4.08 -4.85 -7.85
CA LYS A 193 -3.95 -3.44 -8.28
C LYS A 193 -2.53 -2.89 -8.18
N THR A 194 -1.72 -3.40 -7.27
CA THR A 194 -0.33 -2.97 -7.04
C THR A 194 0.68 -3.81 -7.82
N ASN A 195 0.24 -4.81 -8.58
CA ASN A 195 1.11 -5.72 -9.35
C ASN A 195 2.21 -6.41 -8.51
N ASP A 196 1.98 -6.60 -7.21
CA ASP A 196 2.89 -7.31 -6.30
C ASP A 196 2.43 -8.75 -6.04
N THR A 197 1.20 -9.10 -6.44
CA THR A 197 0.63 -10.43 -6.22
C THR A 197 -0.07 -10.92 -7.48
N ALA A 198 0.23 -12.14 -7.87
CA ALA A 198 -0.36 -12.81 -9.02
C ALA A 198 -1.09 -14.08 -8.59
N LYS A 199 -2.26 -14.31 -9.21
CA LYS A 199 -2.95 -15.60 -9.21
C LYS A 199 -2.99 -16.16 -10.62
N VAL A 200 -2.68 -17.44 -10.76
CA VAL A 200 -2.71 -18.17 -12.02
C VAL A 200 -3.62 -19.37 -11.90
N TRP A 201 -4.60 -19.46 -12.79
CA TRP A 201 -5.46 -20.62 -12.96
C TRP A 201 -5.06 -21.32 -14.25
N LEU A 202 -4.47 -22.51 -14.11
CA LEU A 202 -4.18 -23.40 -15.23
C LEU A 202 -5.45 -24.16 -15.58
N THR A 203 -5.68 -24.48 -16.85
CA THR A 203 -6.83 -25.28 -17.29
C THR A 203 -6.53 -26.77 -17.40
N ASP A 204 -5.24 -27.12 -17.47
CA ASP A 204 -4.73 -28.49 -17.47
C ASP A 204 -3.82 -28.68 -16.25
N LEU A 205 -4.16 -29.65 -15.38
CA LEU A 205 -3.38 -30.05 -14.21
C LEU A 205 -2.80 -31.47 -14.35
N SER A 206 -2.70 -31.99 -15.58
CA SER A 206 -2.15 -33.33 -15.87
C SER A 206 -0.63 -33.46 -15.73
N PHE A 207 0.05 -32.38 -15.32
CA PHE A 207 1.49 -32.33 -15.14
C PHE A 207 1.94 -32.80 -13.75
N ASP A 208 3.17 -33.31 -13.67
CA ASP A 208 3.85 -33.58 -12.38
C ASP A 208 4.52 -32.31 -11.85
N SER A 209 5.06 -31.47 -12.73
CA SER A 209 5.62 -30.16 -12.39
C SER A 209 5.34 -29.13 -13.48
N VAL A 210 5.34 -27.86 -13.10
CA VAL A 210 5.19 -26.73 -14.02
C VAL A 210 6.18 -25.62 -13.68
N LYS A 211 6.84 -25.08 -14.71
CA LYS A 211 7.72 -23.92 -14.60
C LYS A 211 7.00 -22.67 -15.09
N VAL A 212 6.93 -21.66 -14.22
CA VAL A 212 6.32 -20.36 -14.51
C VAL A 212 7.41 -19.31 -14.52
N ALA A 213 7.65 -18.70 -15.68
CA ALA A 213 8.52 -17.55 -15.86
C ALA A 213 7.77 -16.25 -15.50
N ILE A 214 8.42 -15.43 -14.69
CA ILE A 214 7.98 -14.10 -14.28
C ILE A 214 8.78 -13.07 -15.08
N GLN A 215 8.09 -12.16 -15.77
CA GLN A 215 8.68 -11.10 -16.56
C GLN A 215 8.18 -9.73 -16.12
N ALA A 216 9.04 -8.72 -16.27
CA ALA A 216 8.73 -7.31 -16.09
C ALA A 216 9.29 -6.52 -17.27
N ASP A 217 8.46 -5.71 -17.93
CA ASP A 217 8.84 -4.97 -19.14
C ASP A 217 9.59 -5.84 -20.18
N GLY A 218 9.13 -7.10 -20.34
CA GLY A 218 9.72 -8.08 -21.26
C GLY A 218 11.02 -8.76 -20.77
N LYS A 219 11.62 -8.33 -19.66
CA LYS A 219 12.81 -8.96 -19.07
C LYS A 219 12.42 -10.09 -18.13
N LEU A 220 13.11 -11.22 -18.22
CA LEU A 220 12.95 -12.34 -17.28
C LEU A 220 13.49 -11.95 -15.90
N LEU A 221 12.64 -12.04 -14.88
CA LEU A 221 13.03 -11.81 -13.48
C LEU A 221 13.42 -13.11 -12.79
N GLN A 222 12.54 -14.11 -12.85
CA GLN A 222 12.74 -15.39 -12.18
C GLN A 222 11.84 -16.47 -12.82
N THR A 223 12.29 -17.72 -12.79
CA THR A 223 11.47 -18.89 -13.12
C THR A 223 11.20 -19.69 -11.86
N LEU A 224 9.93 -19.97 -11.59
CA LEU A 224 9.48 -20.74 -10.44
C LEU A 224 9.06 -22.13 -10.87
N ASN A 225 9.44 -23.14 -10.09
CA ASN A 225 8.93 -24.50 -10.25
C ASN A 225 7.84 -24.78 -9.22
N PHE A 226 6.72 -25.33 -9.69
CA PHE A 226 5.63 -25.83 -8.86
C PHE A 226 5.48 -27.33 -9.12
N ASN A 227 5.47 -28.10 -8.04
CA ASN A 227 5.26 -29.54 -8.13
C ASN A 227 3.82 -29.86 -7.73
N ARG A 228 3.29 -30.90 -8.34
CA ARG A 228 1.99 -31.47 -8.02
C ARG A 228 2.18 -32.89 -7.51
N GLY A 229 1.54 -33.22 -6.40
CA GLY A 229 1.46 -34.58 -5.90
C GLY A 229 0.44 -35.40 -6.69
N LYS A 230 0.78 -36.63 -7.06
CA LYS A 230 -0.15 -37.55 -7.75
C LYS A 230 -1.42 -37.85 -6.95
N LYS A 231 -1.36 -37.68 -5.62
CA LYS A 231 -2.48 -37.88 -4.69
C LYS A 231 -3.14 -36.56 -4.23
N ASP A 232 -2.76 -35.42 -4.83
CA ASP A 232 -3.36 -34.14 -4.46
C ASP A 232 -4.85 -34.16 -4.77
N ASN A 233 -5.67 -34.00 -3.73
CA ASN A 233 -7.11 -33.86 -3.86
C ASN A 233 -7.46 -32.38 -3.92
N TYR A 234 -7.95 -31.92 -5.07
CA TYR A 234 -8.32 -30.52 -5.25
C TYR A 234 -9.75 -30.26 -4.81
N VAL A 235 -9.92 -29.40 -3.82
CA VAL A 235 -11.23 -28.93 -3.35
C VAL A 235 -11.45 -27.53 -3.87
N ARG A 236 -12.46 -27.37 -4.74
CA ARG A 236 -12.79 -26.10 -5.39
C ARG A 236 -14.16 -25.64 -4.93
N ASP A 237 -14.17 -24.79 -3.92
CA ASP A 237 -15.41 -24.20 -3.44
C ASP A 237 -15.73 -22.93 -4.22
N ILE A 238 -16.80 -22.97 -5.01
CA ILE A 238 -17.24 -21.80 -5.79
C ILE A 238 -18.12 -20.94 -4.89
N THR A 239 -17.47 -20.15 -4.05
CA THR A 239 -18.12 -19.10 -3.26
C THR A 239 -18.40 -17.88 -4.14
N ILE A 240 -19.33 -17.03 -3.69
CA ILE A 240 -19.70 -15.78 -4.38
C ILE A 240 -19.61 -14.64 -3.38
N SER A 241 -18.72 -13.70 -3.63
CA SER A 241 -18.70 -12.41 -2.94
C SER A 241 -19.43 -11.36 -3.78
N ASP A 242 -19.97 -10.33 -3.13
CA ASP A 242 -20.70 -9.26 -3.81
C ASP A 242 -20.38 -7.89 -3.21
N ASN A 243 -20.82 -6.83 -3.89
CA ASN A 243 -20.61 -5.44 -3.48
C ASN A 243 -21.76 -4.86 -2.64
N ALA A 244 -22.73 -5.66 -2.17
CA ALA A 244 -23.77 -5.18 -1.26
C ALA A 244 -23.30 -5.29 0.20
N THR A 245 -22.28 -4.52 0.57
CA THR A 245 -21.67 -4.54 1.91
C THR A 245 -22.73 -4.29 3.00
N GLY A 246 -22.81 -5.19 3.97
CA GLY A 246 -23.82 -5.11 5.04
C GLY A 246 -25.27 -5.27 4.56
N GLY A 247 -25.49 -5.92 3.41
CA GLY A 247 -26.81 -6.11 2.82
C GLY A 247 -27.38 -4.86 2.15
N LYS A 248 -26.51 -3.91 1.76
CA LYS A 248 -26.91 -2.66 1.11
C LYS A 248 -26.16 -2.48 -0.20
N LEU A 249 -26.90 -2.39 -1.29
CA LEU A 249 -26.34 -2.09 -2.61
C LEU A 249 -26.31 -0.58 -2.85
N ASN A 250 -25.15 -0.06 -3.24
CA ASN A 250 -25.01 1.31 -3.69
C ASN A 250 -25.84 1.55 -4.97
N PRO A 251 -26.80 2.50 -4.99
CA PRO A 251 -27.68 2.74 -6.13
C PRO A 251 -26.97 3.22 -7.39
N PHE A 252 -25.71 3.63 -7.28
CA PHE A 252 -24.87 4.10 -8.38
C PHE A 252 -23.89 3.03 -8.88
N GLN A 253 -24.00 1.80 -8.38
CA GLN A 253 -23.18 0.67 -8.80
C GLN A 253 -24.07 -0.48 -9.28
N ASN A 254 -23.53 -1.26 -10.22
CA ASN A 254 -24.15 -2.54 -10.57
C ASN A 254 -23.97 -3.52 -9.42
N TYR A 255 -24.97 -4.40 -9.21
CA TYR A 255 -24.78 -5.55 -8.33
C TYR A 255 -23.74 -6.47 -8.96
N THR A 256 -22.58 -6.55 -8.32
CA THR A 256 -21.38 -7.20 -8.86
C THR A 256 -21.11 -8.46 -8.06
N LEU A 257 -21.05 -9.60 -8.74
CA LEU A 257 -20.62 -10.88 -8.20
C LEU A 257 -19.14 -11.08 -8.51
N THR A 258 -18.34 -11.44 -7.52
CA THR A 258 -16.92 -11.78 -7.69
C THR A 258 -16.68 -13.23 -7.27
N PHE A 259 -16.06 -13.98 -8.18
CA PHE A 259 -15.80 -15.41 -8.04
C PHE A 259 -14.31 -15.69 -7.74
N PRO A 260 -13.98 -16.75 -7.00
CA PRO A 260 -12.60 -17.17 -6.77
C PRO A 260 -11.98 -17.88 -7.98
N PHE A 261 -12.78 -18.24 -8.99
CA PHE A 261 -12.36 -18.94 -10.21
C PHE A 261 -13.05 -18.36 -11.44
N PRO A 262 -12.42 -18.42 -12.63
CA PRO A 262 -13.09 -18.07 -13.89
C PRO A 262 -14.33 -18.94 -14.11
N ILE A 263 -15.46 -18.30 -14.41
CA ILE A 263 -16.72 -18.97 -14.77
C ILE A 263 -16.76 -19.26 -16.26
N THR A 264 -17.13 -20.50 -16.62
CA THR A 264 -17.18 -21.02 -17.99
C THR A 264 -18.62 -21.19 -18.48
N ALA A 265 -19.56 -21.48 -17.59
CA ALA A 265 -20.98 -21.57 -17.93
C ALA A 265 -21.89 -21.12 -16.78
N VAL A 266 -23.07 -20.63 -17.13
CA VAL A 266 -24.11 -20.18 -16.21
C VAL A 266 -25.44 -20.81 -16.61
N ASP A 267 -26.12 -21.44 -15.66
CA ASP A 267 -27.47 -21.98 -15.81
C ASP A 267 -28.47 -21.02 -15.14
N ALA A 268 -29.02 -20.11 -15.94
CA ALA A 268 -29.96 -19.10 -15.47
C ALA A 268 -31.25 -19.70 -14.88
N SER A 269 -31.63 -20.94 -15.25
CA SER A 269 -32.83 -21.60 -14.72
C SER A 269 -32.73 -21.90 -13.22
N LYS A 270 -31.50 -21.97 -12.69
CA LYS A 270 -31.20 -22.22 -11.28
C LYS A 270 -31.00 -20.95 -10.46
N ILE A 271 -31.18 -19.78 -11.08
CA ILE A 271 -31.08 -18.49 -10.42
C ILE A 271 -32.51 -18.00 -10.17
N THR A 272 -32.84 -17.78 -8.91
CA THR A 272 -34.13 -17.21 -8.51
C THR A 272 -33.89 -15.86 -7.86
N LEU A 273 -34.51 -14.83 -8.41
CA LEU A 273 -34.58 -13.50 -7.81
C LEU A 273 -35.99 -13.29 -7.25
N LEU A 274 -36.07 -12.94 -5.97
CA LEU A 274 -37.29 -12.47 -5.32
C LEU A 274 -37.18 -10.97 -5.02
N GLU A 275 -38.24 -10.22 -5.29
CA GLU A 275 -38.44 -8.85 -4.82
C GLU A 275 -39.63 -8.86 -3.86
N ASP A 276 -39.40 -8.57 -2.57
CA ASP A 276 -40.40 -8.71 -1.50
C ASP A 276 -41.14 -10.05 -1.55
N SER A 277 -40.36 -11.14 -1.63
CA SER A 277 -40.85 -12.52 -1.75
C SER A 277 -41.58 -12.86 -3.05
N VAL A 278 -41.71 -11.92 -4.00
CA VAL A 278 -42.31 -12.17 -5.33
C VAL A 278 -41.24 -12.53 -6.33
N LYS A 279 -41.36 -13.70 -6.97
CA LYS A 279 -40.41 -14.16 -7.99
C LYS A 279 -40.38 -13.22 -9.21
N ARG A 280 -39.17 -12.89 -9.65
CA ARG A 280 -38.89 -12.09 -10.85
C ARG A 280 -38.20 -12.95 -11.90
N THR A 281 -38.63 -12.80 -13.15
CA THR A 281 -38.15 -13.60 -14.29
C THR A 281 -37.25 -12.81 -15.24
N THR A 282 -37.15 -11.49 -15.06
CA THR A 282 -36.43 -10.58 -15.95
C THR A 282 -35.18 -10.04 -15.26
N PHE A 283 -34.07 -10.76 -15.33
CA PHE A 283 -32.74 -10.28 -14.96
C PHE A 283 -31.74 -10.73 -16.02
N GLU A 284 -30.63 -10.01 -16.13
CA GLU A 284 -29.54 -10.35 -17.02
C GLU A 284 -28.26 -10.56 -16.20
N LEU A 285 -27.45 -11.55 -16.59
CA LEU A 285 -26.13 -11.74 -16.01
C LEU A 285 -25.07 -11.46 -17.08
N VAL A 286 -24.21 -10.48 -16.84
CA VAL A 286 -23.21 -9.99 -17.81
C VAL A 286 -21.81 -10.19 -17.25
N LYS A 287 -20.93 -10.86 -18.00
CA LYS A 287 -19.51 -11.00 -17.61
C LYS A 287 -18.79 -9.67 -17.78
N ASP A 288 -17.91 -9.32 -16.84
CA ASP A 288 -17.03 -8.16 -17.00
C ASP A 288 -15.96 -8.44 -18.09
N THR A 289 -15.72 -7.45 -18.95
CA THR A 289 -14.79 -7.59 -20.09
C THR A 289 -13.32 -7.39 -19.72
N THR A 290 -13.05 -6.81 -18.56
CA THR A 290 -11.71 -6.47 -18.05
C THR A 290 -11.25 -7.41 -16.93
N ASP A 291 -12.18 -7.88 -16.11
CA ASP A 291 -11.93 -8.78 -14.99
C ASP A 291 -12.78 -10.05 -15.13
N PHE A 292 -12.16 -11.13 -15.60
CA PHE A 292 -12.85 -12.40 -15.87
C PHE A 292 -13.44 -13.08 -14.62
N LEU A 293 -13.13 -12.59 -13.41
CA LEU A 293 -13.71 -13.06 -12.15
C LEU A 293 -15.00 -12.34 -11.76
N LYS A 294 -15.41 -11.31 -12.51
CA LYS A 294 -16.58 -10.49 -12.19
C LYS A 294 -17.74 -10.70 -13.15
N TYR A 295 -18.95 -10.71 -12.58
CA TYR A 295 -20.21 -10.67 -13.30
C TYR A 295 -21.13 -9.60 -12.71
N TYR A 296 -21.94 -8.99 -13.54
CA TYR A 296 -22.98 -8.03 -13.17
C TYR A 296 -24.34 -8.69 -13.28
N LEU A 297 -25.11 -8.70 -12.19
CA LEU A 297 -26.53 -9.02 -12.25
C LEU A 297 -27.29 -7.72 -12.49
N LYS A 298 -27.77 -7.54 -13.72
CA LYS A 298 -28.56 -6.38 -14.12
C LYS A 298 -30.04 -6.65 -13.86
N TYR A 299 -30.61 -5.80 -13.03
CA TYR A 299 -32.02 -5.76 -12.71
C TYR A 299 -32.36 -4.30 -12.35
N PRO A 300 -33.57 -3.79 -12.65
CA PRO A 300 -33.99 -2.47 -12.23
C PRO A 300 -34.30 -2.44 -10.73
N TRP A 301 -33.25 -2.47 -9.90
CA TRP A 301 -33.36 -2.41 -8.44
C TRP A 301 -34.14 -1.17 -8.00
N LYS A 302 -35.01 -1.32 -7.01
CA LYS A 302 -35.85 -0.27 -6.45
C LYS A 302 -35.57 -0.13 -4.96
N GLN A 303 -35.66 1.11 -4.48
CA GLN A 303 -35.57 1.41 -3.06
C GLN A 303 -36.78 0.84 -2.29
N LYS A 304 -36.64 0.66 -0.97
CA LYS A 304 -37.66 0.13 -0.07
C LYS A 304 -38.16 -1.28 -0.44
N ARG A 305 -37.39 -2.01 -1.24
CA ARG A 305 -37.60 -3.42 -1.56
C ARG A 305 -36.51 -4.27 -0.93
N ASN A 306 -36.87 -5.49 -0.54
CA ASN A 306 -35.92 -6.53 -0.18
C ASN A 306 -35.69 -7.41 -1.40
N TYR A 307 -34.43 -7.68 -1.69
CA TYR A 307 -34.02 -8.57 -2.76
C TYR A 307 -33.38 -9.82 -2.17
N ASP A 308 -33.91 -10.98 -2.53
CA ASP A 308 -33.33 -12.28 -2.20
C ASP A 308 -32.95 -12.97 -3.50
N ILE A 309 -31.67 -13.27 -3.66
CA ILE A 309 -31.17 -14.04 -4.80
C ILE A 309 -30.70 -15.39 -4.31
N LYS A 310 -31.32 -16.42 -4.83
CA LYS A 310 -30.91 -17.80 -4.66
C LYS A 310 -30.18 -18.27 -5.92
N PHE A 311 -28.91 -18.59 -5.76
CA PHE A 311 -28.12 -19.32 -6.74
C PHE A 311 -28.17 -20.79 -6.35
N GLY A 312 -29.01 -21.58 -7.03
CA GLY A 312 -29.13 -23.01 -6.80
C GLY A 312 -27.82 -23.76 -7.07
N ALA A 313 -27.74 -25.01 -6.60
CA ALA A 313 -26.56 -25.84 -6.81
C ALA A 313 -26.27 -26.03 -8.32
N GLY A 314 -25.05 -25.65 -8.73
CA GLY A 314 -24.61 -25.67 -10.12
C GLY A 314 -25.29 -24.64 -11.03
N ALA A 315 -25.73 -23.50 -10.48
CA ALA A 315 -26.07 -22.31 -11.25
C ALA A 315 -24.84 -21.73 -11.99
N PHE A 316 -23.66 -21.88 -11.41
CA PHE A 316 -22.38 -21.50 -12.00
C PHE A 316 -21.48 -22.73 -12.15
N THR A 317 -20.87 -22.84 -13.32
CA THR A 317 -19.79 -23.80 -13.58
C THR A 317 -18.51 -23.02 -13.83
N ALA A 318 -17.51 -23.24 -12.99
CA ALA A 318 -16.17 -22.68 -13.11
C ALA A 318 -15.28 -23.57 -14.00
N ILE A 319 -14.02 -23.15 -14.18
CA ILE A 319 -12.98 -24.05 -14.67
C ILE A 319 -12.93 -25.36 -13.88
N PHE A 320 -12.41 -26.41 -14.51
CA PHE A 320 -12.40 -27.77 -13.98
C PHE A 320 -13.80 -28.35 -13.70
N ASN A 321 -14.86 -27.80 -14.32
CA ASN A 321 -16.25 -28.21 -14.13
C ASN A 321 -16.71 -28.14 -12.65
N ALA A 322 -16.03 -27.32 -11.83
CA ALA A 322 -16.42 -27.09 -10.45
C ALA A 322 -17.72 -26.28 -10.41
N LYS A 323 -18.65 -26.64 -9.53
CA LYS A 323 -19.98 -26.06 -9.46
C LYS A 323 -20.23 -25.46 -8.09
N ASN A 324 -20.94 -24.35 -8.04
CA ASN A 324 -21.35 -23.77 -6.76
C ASN A 324 -22.33 -24.67 -6.02
N LYS A 325 -22.24 -24.67 -4.69
CA LYS A 325 -23.34 -25.11 -3.83
C LYS A 325 -24.44 -24.05 -3.84
N GLU A 326 -25.58 -24.36 -3.21
CA GLU A 326 -26.62 -23.36 -3.01
C GLU A 326 -26.08 -22.16 -2.22
N ILE A 327 -26.26 -20.95 -2.77
CA ILE A 327 -25.84 -19.69 -2.15
C ILE A 327 -27.03 -18.74 -2.18
N ASN A 328 -27.36 -18.19 -1.02
CA ASN A 328 -28.40 -17.17 -0.87
C ASN A 328 -27.74 -15.83 -0.57
N LYS A 329 -28.21 -14.78 -1.24
CA LYS A 329 -27.78 -13.40 -1.04
C LYS A 329 -29.02 -12.56 -0.78
N ASN A 330 -28.94 -11.65 0.18
CA ASN A 330 -29.99 -10.68 0.42
C ASN A 330 -29.41 -9.27 0.48
N PHE A 331 -30.16 -8.32 -0.06
CA PHE A 331 -29.81 -6.91 0.07
C PHE A 331 -31.02 -6.01 -0.15
N LYS A 332 -30.83 -4.74 0.17
CA LYS A 332 -31.72 -3.66 -0.23
C LYS A 332 -30.94 -2.66 -1.07
N LEU A 333 -31.60 -2.01 -2.03
CA LEU A 333 -31.03 -0.85 -2.67
C LEU A 333 -30.99 0.30 -1.66
N GLU A 334 -29.82 0.89 -1.45
CA GLU A 334 -29.68 2.02 -0.55
C GLU A 334 -30.32 3.28 -1.16
N THR A 335 -30.74 4.21 -0.30
CA THR A 335 -31.25 5.52 -0.71
C THR A 335 -30.13 6.36 -1.27
N THR A 336 -30.41 7.05 -2.38
CA THR A 336 -29.50 8.05 -2.97
C THR A 336 -29.11 9.12 -1.96
N ASP A 337 -30.00 9.42 -1.01
CA ASP A 337 -29.80 10.42 0.02
C ASP A 337 -28.67 10.03 0.99
N SER A 338 -28.28 8.76 1.10
CA SER A 338 -27.11 8.33 1.91
C SER A 338 -25.76 8.70 1.29
N TYR A 339 -25.78 9.21 0.06
CA TYR A 339 -24.58 9.47 -0.74
C TYR A 339 -24.32 10.96 -0.89
N THR A 340 -23.08 11.27 -1.24
CA THR A 340 -22.59 12.63 -1.44
C THR A 340 -21.80 12.73 -2.73
N THR A 341 -21.80 13.92 -3.31
CA THR A 341 -20.94 14.31 -4.41
C THR A 341 -20.06 15.46 -3.95
N LEU A 342 -18.75 15.31 -4.12
CA LEU A 342 -17.78 16.37 -3.92
C LEU A 342 -17.17 16.77 -5.27
N VAL A 343 -17.12 18.07 -5.51
CA VAL A 343 -16.55 18.65 -6.70
C VAL A 343 -15.44 19.60 -6.28
N TYR A 344 -14.25 19.43 -6.85
CA TYR A 344 -13.12 20.32 -6.62
C TYR A 344 -12.77 21.09 -7.89
N ASN A 345 -12.73 22.42 -7.77
CA ASN A 345 -12.06 23.28 -8.74
C ASN A 345 -10.58 23.35 -8.37
N VAL A 346 -9.78 22.48 -8.99
CA VAL A 346 -8.37 22.34 -8.69
C VAL A 346 -7.57 23.41 -9.41
N THR A 347 -6.79 24.18 -8.65
CA THR A 347 -5.78 25.10 -9.15
C THR A 347 -4.40 24.57 -8.80
N VAL A 348 -3.52 24.46 -9.79
CA VAL A 348 -2.15 23.97 -9.61
C VAL A 348 -1.15 25.12 -9.59
N PRO A 349 -0.04 24.99 -8.86
CA PRO A 349 0.97 26.06 -8.79
C PRO A 349 1.82 26.13 -10.07
N ASP A 350 1.95 25.05 -10.83
CA ASP A 350 2.70 24.99 -12.08
C ASP A 350 2.02 24.04 -13.08
N SER A 351 1.50 24.61 -14.18
CA SER A 351 0.79 23.84 -15.21
C SER A 351 1.71 22.98 -16.09
N SER A 352 3.04 23.15 -16.00
CA SER A 352 4.02 22.31 -16.69
C SER A 352 4.32 21.00 -15.94
N LYS A 353 3.92 20.93 -14.66
CA LYS A 353 4.10 19.78 -13.77
C LYS A 353 2.85 18.90 -13.74
N ASN A 354 2.98 17.71 -13.16
CA ASN A 354 1.88 16.75 -13.02
C ASN A 354 1.66 16.49 -11.54
N TYR A 355 0.41 16.16 -11.22
CA TYR A 355 -0.01 15.94 -9.86
C TYR A 355 -0.96 14.76 -9.83
N ILE A 356 -1.05 14.10 -8.68
CA ILE A 356 -2.05 13.07 -8.46
C ILE A 356 -2.91 13.50 -7.28
N VAL A 357 -4.20 13.70 -7.52
CA VAL A 357 -5.17 13.99 -6.46
C VAL A 357 -5.81 12.70 -6.01
N GLN A 358 -5.63 12.38 -4.74
CA GLN A 358 -6.14 11.17 -4.11
C GLN A 358 -7.23 11.53 -3.09
N PHE A 359 -8.35 10.83 -3.22
CA PHE A 359 -9.45 10.86 -2.26
C PHE A 359 -9.33 9.63 -1.36
N LEU A 360 -9.26 9.90 -0.06
CA LEU A 360 -8.94 8.90 0.96
C LEU A 360 -10.05 8.84 2.01
N THR A 361 -10.20 7.69 2.66
CA THR A 361 -11.04 7.56 3.86
C THR A 361 -10.39 8.29 5.06
N GLU A 362 -11.12 8.45 6.17
CA GLU A 362 -10.54 8.94 7.45
C GLU A 362 -9.35 8.09 7.93
N LYS A 363 -9.31 6.79 7.56
CA LYS A 363 -8.19 5.88 7.86
C LYS A 363 -7.04 5.97 6.86
N LYS A 364 -7.08 6.92 5.92
CA LYS A 364 -6.11 7.13 4.83
C LYS A 364 -6.08 6.01 3.78
N ASP A 365 -7.10 5.16 3.73
CA ASP A 365 -7.25 4.17 2.66
C ASP A 365 -7.61 4.85 1.35
N LEU A 366 -6.97 4.45 0.25
CA LEU A 366 -7.21 5.03 -1.07
C LEU A 366 -8.59 4.65 -1.61
N VAL A 367 -9.48 5.65 -1.79
CA VAL A 367 -10.79 5.49 -2.43
C VAL A 367 -10.67 5.67 -3.93
N LYS A 368 -10.01 6.75 -4.36
CA LYS A 368 -9.82 7.08 -5.79
C LYS A 368 -8.58 7.94 -6.00
N SER A 369 -7.95 7.77 -7.16
CA SER A 369 -6.76 8.52 -7.59
C SER A 369 -7.01 9.13 -8.97
N PHE A 370 -6.64 10.39 -9.16
CA PHE A 370 -6.77 11.12 -10.42
C PHE A 370 -5.44 11.80 -10.78
N PRO A 371 -4.71 11.34 -11.81
CA PRO A 371 -3.62 12.11 -12.37
C PRO A 371 -4.17 13.34 -13.08
N ILE A 372 -3.57 14.51 -12.84
CA ILE A 372 -3.97 15.80 -13.40
C ILE A 372 -2.77 16.56 -13.92
N LYS A 373 -3.03 17.42 -14.91
CA LYS A 373 -2.09 18.39 -15.46
C LYS A 373 -2.81 19.71 -15.64
N GLY A 374 -2.30 20.78 -15.03
CA GLY A 374 -2.97 22.08 -15.04
C GLY A 374 -4.24 22.12 -14.20
N ASN A 375 -4.93 23.27 -14.27
CA ASN A 375 -6.19 23.47 -13.56
C ASN A 375 -7.29 22.58 -14.14
N THR A 376 -8.11 22.00 -13.27
CA THR A 376 -9.15 21.06 -13.69
C THR A 376 -10.27 20.99 -12.68
N LYS A 377 -11.39 20.37 -13.08
CA LYS A 377 -12.52 20.09 -12.21
C LYS A 377 -12.58 18.60 -11.94
N LEU A 378 -12.44 18.20 -10.68
CA LEU A 378 -12.52 16.80 -10.25
C LEU A 378 -13.88 16.55 -9.59
N ARG A 379 -14.56 15.47 -9.98
CA ARG A 379 -15.88 15.10 -9.45
C ARG A 379 -15.84 13.73 -8.80
N PHE A 380 -16.00 13.70 -7.48
CA PHE A 380 -16.12 12.53 -6.64
C PHE A 380 -17.61 12.30 -6.35
N ALA A 381 -18.32 11.74 -7.31
CA ALA A 381 -19.76 11.54 -7.19
C ALA A 381 -20.11 10.20 -6.56
N ASN A 382 -21.24 10.18 -5.85
CA ASN A 382 -21.92 8.95 -5.44
C ASN A 382 -21.12 8.08 -4.46
N TYR A 383 -20.37 8.73 -3.57
CA TYR A 383 -19.68 8.05 -2.46
C TYR A 383 -20.56 8.07 -1.21
N PRO A 384 -20.48 7.06 -0.33
CA PRO A 384 -21.20 7.09 0.93
C PRO A 384 -20.87 8.36 1.72
N ALA A 385 -21.86 8.97 2.37
CA ALA A 385 -21.58 10.07 3.29
C ALA A 385 -20.62 9.63 4.40
N GLY A 386 -19.74 10.53 4.83
CA GLY A 386 -18.70 10.21 5.79
C GLY A 386 -17.53 11.18 5.77
N LYS A 387 -16.49 10.81 6.49
CA LYS A 387 -15.28 11.61 6.62
C LYS A 387 -14.21 11.17 5.63
N TYR A 388 -13.69 12.12 4.89
CA TYR A 388 -12.71 11.90 3.84
C TYR A 388 -11.55 12.89 3.93
N MET A 389 -10.45 12.53 3.28
CA MET A 389 -9.26 13.38 3.15
C MET A 389 -8.87 13.53 1.68
N ILE A 390 -8.16 14.61 1.38
CA ILE A 390 -7.48 14.80 0.11
C ILE A 390 -5.98 14.80 0.36
N ARG A 391 -5.28 13.95 -0.40
CA ARG A 391 -3.83 13.98 -0.54
C ARG A 391 -3.49 14.32 -1.98
N VAL A 392 -2.49 15.17 -2.17
CA VAL A 392 -1.90 15.47 -3.47
C VAL A 392 -0.47 14.98 -3.49
N ILE A 393 -0.08 14.33 -4.58
CA ILE A 393 1.30 13.93 -4.87
C ILE A 393 1.82 14.83 -6.00
N TYR A 394 3.05 15.30 -5.87
CA TYR A 394 3.74 16.01 -6.94
C TYR A 394 4.45 14.97 -7.82
N ASP A 395 3.76 14.53 -8.88
CA ASP A 395 4.16 13.42 -9.75
C ASP A 395 5.19 13.90 -10.77
N GLU A 396 6.47 13.78 -10.42
CA GLU A 396 7.56 14.31 -11.23
C GLU A 396 7.80 13.46 -12.48
N ASN A 397 7.60 12.15 -12.36
CA ASN A 397 7.90 11.17 -13.41
C ASN A 397 6.68 10.85 -14.31
N ARG A 398 5.49 11.31 -13.95
CA ARG A 398 4.23 11.26 -14.73
C ARG A 398 3.66 9.86 -14.87
N ASN A 399 3.89 8.98 -13.91
CA ASN A 399 3.42 7.61 -13.98
C ASN A 399 2.04 7.40 -13.34
N GLY A 400 1.48 8.42 -12.67
CA GLY A 400 0.15 8.36 -12.05
C GLY A 400 0.06 7.54 -10.76
N ILE A 401 1.19 7.14 -10.19
CA ILE A 401 1.32 6.51 -8.87
C ILE A 401 2.29 7.33 -8.00
N TRP A 402 2.30 7.09 -6.68
CA TRP A 402 3.29 7.71 -5.80
C TRP A 402 4.56 6.88 -5.82
N ASP A 403 5.70 7.51 -6.09
CA ASP A 403 7.01 6.85 -6.01
C ASP A 403 7.73 7.14 -4.70
N THR A 404 8.30 6.09 -4.14
CA THR A 404 9.17 6.15 -2.97
C THR A 404 10.60 6.55 -3.35
N GLY A 405 11.44 6.83 -2.35
CA GLY A 405 12.84 7.19 -2.56
C GLY A 405 13.78 6.00 -2.75
N ASN A 406 15.07 6.31 -2.95
CA ASN A 406 16.16 5.34 -2.99
C ASN A 406 17.42 5.96 -2.37
N VAL A 407 17.92 5.40 -1.26
CA VAL A 407 19.03 6.01 -0.51
C VAL A 407 20.35 5.88 -1.25
N LYS A 408 20.58 4.76 -1.95
CA LYS A 408 21.81 4.51 -2.70
C LYS A 408 21.96 5.47 -3.89
N GLU A 409 20.85 5.78 -4.55
CA GLU A 409 20.78 6.71 -5.68
C GLU A 409 20.60 8.17 -5.25
N GLY A 410 20.38 8.43 -3.95
CA GLY A 410 20.15 9.78 -3.43
C GLY A 410 18.80 10.36 -3.87
N LEU A 411 17.82 9.51 -4.15
CA LEU A 411 16.47 9.90 -4.55
C LEU A 411 15.56 10.03 -3.32
N GLN A 412 14.90 11.18 -3.21
CA GLN A 412 13.83 11.40 -2.23
C GLN A 412 12.51 10.84 -2.75
N PRO A 413 11.58 10.42 -1.88
CA PRO A 413 10.21 10.12 -2.27
C PRO A 413 9.53 11.32 -2.91
N GLU A 414 8.53 11.06 -3.73
CA GLU A 414 7.68 12.12 -4.25
C GLU A 414 6.98 12.85 -3.10
N LYS A 415 6.97 14.17 -3.22
CA LYS A 415 6.41 15.04 -2.19
C LYS A 415 4.90 14.83 -2.12
N VAL A 416 4.37 14.93 -0.91
CA VAL A 416 2.94 14.89 -0.66
C VAL A 416 2.46 16.14 0.05
N TRP A 417 1.22 16.53 -0.22
CA TRP A 417 0.52 17.56 0.52
C TRP A 417 -0.87 17.05 0.92
N TYR A 418 -1.19 17.19 2.19
CA TYR A 418 -2.52 16.91 2.72
C TYR A 418 -3.31 18.21 2.86
N LEU A 419 -4.56 18.19 2.38
CA LEU A 419 -5.53 19.20 2.77
C LEU A 419 -5.84 19.01 4.26
N LYS A 420 -5.41 19.95 5.11
CA LYS A 420 -5.52 19.84 6.58
C LYS A 420 -6.95 19.68 7.10
N ALA A 421 -7.94 20.21 6.36
CA ALA A 421 -9.33 20.13 6.75
C ALA A 421 -9.90 18.73 6.44
N LEU A 422 -10.34 18.02 7.47
CA LEU A 422 -11.09 16.79 7.30
C LEU A 422 -12.45 17.10 6.66
N LEU A 423 -12.80 16.36 5.60
CA LEU A 423 -14.01 16.58 4.84
C LEU A 423 -15.14 15.73 5.42
N ASP A 424 -15.98 16.33 6.25
CA ASP A 424 -17.21 15.71 6.73
C ASP A 424 -18.32 15.93 5.69
N LEU A 425 -18.47 14.97 4.78
CA LEU A 425 -19.45 15.03 3.70
C LEU A 425 -20.77 14.42 4.15
N LYS A 426 -21.81 15.26 4.21
CA LYS A 426 -23.15 14.85 4.66
C LYS A 426 -23.93 14.13 3.56
N PRO A 427 -24.90 13.28 3.96
CA PRO A 427 -25.88 12.70 3.04
C PRO A 427 -26.58 13.76 2.19
N ASN A 428 -26.87 13.43 0.93
CA ASN A 428 -27.59 14.26 -0.04
C ASN A 428 -26.95 15.63 -0.32
N TRP A 429 -25.63 15.73 -0.16
CA TRP A 429 -24.89 16.93 -0.53
C TRP A 429 -24.22 16.78 -1.88
N GLU A 430 -24.37 17.81 -2.72
CA GLU A 430 -23.41 18.15 -3.77
C GLU A 430 -22.67 19.40 -3.33
N ARG A 431 -21.38 19.24 -3.01
CA ARG A 431 -20.52 20.29 -2.49
C ARG A 431 -19.46 20.63 -3.53
N GLU A 432 -19.31 21.90 -3.84
CA GLU A 432 -18.25 22.39 -4.72
C GLU A 432 -17.29 23.28 -3.94
N ASP A 433 -16.02 22.87 -3.88
CA ASP A 433 -14.97 23.54 -3.11
C ASP A 433 -13.79 23.92 -4.03
N PRO A 434 -13.06 25.00 -3.72
CA PRO A 434 -11.76 25.25 -4.33
C PRO A 434 -10.70 24.30 -3.75
N LEU A 435 -9.82 23.78 -4.60
CA LEU A 435 -8.60 23.09 -4.18
C LEU A 435 -7.38 23.79 -4.76
N ALA A 436 -6.85 24.77 -4.04
CA ALA A 436 -5.59 25.41 -4.40
C ALA A 436 -4.42 24.56 -3.90
N ILE A 437 -3.76 23.86 -4.82
CA ILE A 437 -2.56 23.07 -4.53
C ILE A 437 -1.42 24.06 -4.30
N PRO A 438 -0.73 24.04 -3.15
CA PRO A 438 0.40 24.93 -2.90
C PRO A 438 1.61 24.51 -3.75
N PRO A 439 2.65 25.34 -3.88
CA PRO A 439 3.94 24.87 -4.36
C PRO A 439 4.44 23.67 -3.55
N ALA A 440 5.25 22.81 -4.18
CA ALA A 440 5.81 21.65 -3.52
C ALA A 440 6.52 22.05 -2.22
N PRO A 441 6.32 21.31 -1.11
CA PRO A 441 7.02 21.57 0.14
C PRO A 441 8.53 21.68 -0.08
N LYS A 442 9.15 22.67 0.58
CA LYS A 442 10.61 22.77 0.60
C LYS A 442 11.18 21.63 1.46
N GLU A 443 12.38 21.19 1.09
CA GLU A 443 13.16 20.24 1.88
C GLU A 443 13.64 20.87 3.18
#